data_AF-A0A803NBG1-F1
#
_entry.id   AF-A0A803NBG1-F1
#
_cell.length_a   1.000
_cell.length_b   1.000
_cell.length_c   1.000
_cell.angle_alpha   90.00
_cell.angle_beta   90.00
_cell.angle_gamma   90.00
#
_symmetry.space_group_name_H-M   'P 1'
#
loop_
_entity.id
_entity.type
_entity.pdbx_description
1 polymer ?
#
loop_
_entity_poly.entity_id
_entity_poly.type
_entity_poly.pdbx_seq_one_letter_code
_entity_poly.pdbx_strand_id
1 'polypeptide(L)'
;MNITCPANYPSMTYDLNFKSNETCPEYFRWIHEDLKIWKEKGITREMVESLQDNDDYKGTKAAFAPPQFHYCGDDSTYDIVFPDWSFWGWPEINIKPWVPLLKDFKEGNLVKNWTSREPYAFWKGNVYIGPRRELKKCNSTNDWNVVIVKQPNGLEATFKKETMVNGPSEHGPCKLPPPYDSNTLEAILDRNAKIKQVVEMWRREVPNLP
;
A
#
# COMPACT_ATOMS: atom_id res chain seq x y z
N MET A 1 -24.88 2.17 -29.97
CA MET A 1 -24.39 3.52 -29.65
C MET A 1 -23.08 3.36 -28.90
N ASN A 2 -21.95 3.75 -29.50
CA ASN A 2 -20.65 3.73 -28.83
C ASN A 2 -20.60 4.91 -27.86
N ILE A 3 -20.73 4.63 -26.58
CA ILE A 3 -20.48 5.62 -25.53
C ILE A 3 -18.99 5.51 -25.22
N THR A 4 -18.19 6.38 -25.85
CA THR A 4 -16.79 6.60 -25.44
C THR A 4 -16.76 7.72 -24.41
N CYS A 5 -16.08 7.49 -23.29
CA CYS A 5 -15.80 8.55 -22.33
C CYS A 5 -14.86 9.58 -22.99
N PRO A 6 -15.07 10.90 -22.80
CA PRO A 6 -14.12 11.90 -23.24
C PRO A 6 -12.81 11.71 -22.49
N ALA A 7 -11.72 11.49 -23.24
CA ALA A 7 -10.35 11.36 -22.74
C ALA A 7 -9.78 12.71 -22.28
N ASN A 8 -10.53 13.44 -21.46
CA ASN A 8 -10.06 14.69 -20.86
C ASN A 8 -9.36 14.36 -19.54
N TYR A 9 -8.33 13.53 -19.61
CA TYR A 9 -7.36 13.45 -18.52
C TYR A 9 -6.64 14.80 -18.50
N PRO A 10 -6.55 15.49 -17.35
CA PRO A 10 -5.78 16.71 -17.27
C PRO A 10 -4.36 16.39 -17.74
N SER A 11 -3.94 17.01 -18.85
CA SER A 11 -2.55 17.03 -19.27
C SER A 11 -1.77 17.64 -18.13
N MET A 12 -1.10 16.79 -17.35
CA MET A 12 -0.25 17.28 -16.29
C MET A 12 0.99 17.83 -16.98
N THR A 13 0.96 19.13 -17.27
CA THR A 13 2.16 19.94 -17.44
C THR A 13 2.88 19.94 -16.09
N TYR A 14 3.59 18.84 -15.82
CA TYR A 14 4.54 18.79 -14.73
C TYR A 14 5.70 19.70 -15.09
N ASP A 15 6.13 20.51 -14.13
CA ASP A 15 7.31 21.35 -14.25
C ASP A 15 8.52 20.43 -14.54
N LEU A 16 9.05 20.51 -15.76
CA LEU A 16 10.23 19.76 -16.21
C LEU A 16 11.51 20.17 -15.46
N ASN A 17 11.43 21.12 -14.53
CA ASN A 17 12.48 21.43 -13.57
C ASN A 17 12.48 20.52 -12.32
N PHE A 18 12.00 19.27 -12.43
CA PHE A 18 12.40 18.26 -11.45
C PHE A 18 13.89 17.98 -11.66
N LYS A 19 14.75 18.73 -10.97
CA LYS A 19 16.13 18.30 -10.71
C LYS A 19 15.99 16.94 -10.05
N SER A 20 16.17 15.88 -10.83
CA SER A 20 16.29 14.54 -10.27
C SER A 20 17.39 14.65 -9.23
N ASN A 21 17.03 14.49 -7.96
CA ASN A 21 18.06 14.15 -6.99
C ASN A 21 18.75 12.91 -7.59
N GLU A 22 20.06 12.99 -7.79
CA GLU A 22 20.82 11.92 -8.44
C GLU A 22 20.58 10.57 -7.75
N THR A 23 20.21 10.61 -6.46
CA THR A 23 19.87 9.44 -5.64
C THR A 23 18.36 9.36 -5.39
N CYS A 24 17.80 8.15 -5.51
CA CYS A 24 16.43 7.86 -5.14
C CYS A 24 16.20 8.10 -3.63
N PRO A 25 14.96 8.38 -3.20
CA PRO A 25 14.60 8.47 -1.79
C PRO A 25 15.06 7.25 -0.96
N GLU A 26 15.36 7.48 0.32
CA GLU A 26 15.90 6.47 1.24
C GLU A 26 15.07 5.17 1.32
N TYR A 27 13.74 5.23 1.14
CA TYR A 27 12.91 4.03 1.17
C TYR A 27 13.22 3.03 0.04
N PHE A 28 13.83 3.46 -1.06
CA PHE A 28 14.28 2.55 -2.12
C PHE A 28 15.42 1.61 -1.67
N ARG A 29 16.06 1.84 -0.52
CA ARG A 29 17.02 0.90 0.07
C ARG A 29 16.39 -0.45 0.41
N TRP A 30 15.09 -0.49 0.71
CA TRP A 30 14.37 -1.73 1.05
C TRP A 30 14.37 -2.76 -0.09
N ILE A 31 14.48 -2.33 -1.35
CA ILE A 31 14.62 -3.22 -2.49
C ILE A 31 15.80 -4.20 -2.31
N HIS A 32 16.89 -3.76 -1.65
CA HIS A 32 18.02 -4.65 -1.37
C HIS A 32 17.67 -5.74 -0.35
N GLU A 33 16.85 -5.42 0.65
CA GLU A 33 16.41 -6.40 1.64
C GLU A 33 15.39 -7.37 1.05
N ASP A 34 14.42 -6.88 0.27
CA ASP A 34 13.43 -7.72 -0.41
C ASP A 34 14.11 -8.74 -1.36
N LEU A 35 15.16 -8.31 -2.07
CA LEU A 35 15.90 -9.15 -3.00
C LEU A 35 17.03 -9.97 -2.37
N LYS A 36 17.30 -9.79 -1.07
CA LYS A 36 18.48 -10.33 -0.38
C LYS A 36 18.59 -11.85 -0.50
N ILE A 37 17.46 -12.56 -0.43
CA ILE A 37 17.44 -14.02 -0.45
C ILE A 37 17.90 -14.60 -1.81
N TRP A 38 17.73 -13.83 -2.90
CA TRP A 38 18.18 -14.21 -4.24
C TRP A 38 19.50 -13.55 -4.65
N LYS A 39 20.09 -12.71 -3.80
CA LYS A 39 21.28 -11.90 -4.14
C LYS A 39 22.49 -12.74 -4.55
N GLU A 40 22.74 -13.85 -3.85
CA GLU A 40 23.91 -14.72 -4.11
C GLU A 40 23.65 -15.75 -5.21
N LYS A 41 22.48 -16.41 -5.17
CA LYS A 41 22.14 -17.52 -6.07
C LYS A 41 21.47 -17.08 -7.37
N GLY A 42 20.96 -15.85 -7.43
CA GLY A 42 20.14 -15.36 -8.51
C GLY A 42 18.72 -15.96 -8.51
N ILE A 43 17.90 -15.44 -9.43
CA ILE A 43 16.57 -15.96 -9.75
C ILE A 43 16.73 -16.84 -10.99
N THR A 44 16.39 -18.12 -10.88
CA THR A 44 16.50 -19.04 -12.03
C THR A 44 15.21 -19.07 -12.84
N ARG A 45 15.31 -19.51 -14.09
CA ARG A 45 14.15 -19.64 -14.98
C ARG A 45 13.13 -20.65 -14.43
N GLU A 46 13.62 -21.73 -13.83
CA GLU A 46 12.79 -22.77 -13.23
C GLU A 46 11.96 -22.22 -12.06
N MET A 47 12.51 -21.28 -11.27
CA MET A 47 11.76 -20.59 -10.20
C MET A 47 10.59 -19.80 -10.79
N VAL A 48 10.82 -19.08 -11.89
CA VAL A 48 9.77 -18.27 -12.53
C VAL A 48 8.71 -19.14 -13.18
N GLU A 49 9.10 -20.20 -13.89
CA GLU A 49 8.17 -21.13 -14.54
C GLU A 49 7.34 -21.91 -13.51
N SER A 50 7.89 -22.20 -12.33
CA SER A 50 7.14 -22.87 -11.24
C SER A 50 5.93 -22.07 -10.72
N LEU A 51 5.88 -20.75 -10.94
CA LEU A 51 4.74 -19.93 -10.55
C LEU A 51 3.50 -20.15 -11.45
N GLN A 52 3.68 -20.74 -12.63
CA GLN A 52 2.59 -20.99 -13.57
C GLN A 52 1.83 -22.29 -13.28
N ASP A 53 2.47 -23.22 -12.56
CA ASP A 53 1.85 -24.46 -12.13
C ASP A 53 0.98 -24.19 -10.89
N ASN A 54 -0.34 -24.14 -11.07
CA ASN A 54 -1.35 -23.97 -10.00
C ASN A 54 -1.38 -25.12 -8.97
N ASP A 55 -0.44 -26.06 -9.04
CA ASP A 55 -0.34 -27.13 -8.06
C ASP A 55 0.24 -26.56 -6.78
N ASP A 56 -0.46 -26.83 -5.67
CA ASP A 56 0.00 -26.63 -4.30
C ASP A 56 1.51 -26.92 -4.25
N TYR A 57 2.31 -25.95 -3.79
CA TYR A 57 3.76 -26.03 -3.60
C TYR A 57 4.09 -27.14 -2.56
N LYS A 58 3.85 -28.39 -2.94
CA LYS A 58 3.96 -29.63 -2.16
C LYS A 58 4.77 -30.59 -2.99
N GLY A 59 6.08 -30.51 -2.83
CA GLY A 59 6.97 -31.48 -3.43
C GLY A 59 8.39 -30.99 -3.52
N THR A 60 9.31 -31.95 -3.51
CA THR A 60 10.77 -31.87 -3.48
C THR A 60 11.46 -31.04 -4.58
N LYS A 61 10.72 -30.25 -5.38
CA LYS A 61 11.23 -29.22 -6.30
C LYS A 61 11.47 -27.86 -5.62
N ALA A 62 10.94 -27.66 -4.41
CA ALA A 62 11.01 -26.43 -3.64
C ALA A 62 12.34 -26.24 -2.89
N ALA A 63 13.46 -26.16 -3.60
CA ALA A 63 14.73 -25.82 -2.94
C ALA A 63 14.79 -24.34 -2.51
N PHE A 64 14.00 -23.46 -3.13
CA PHE A 64 13.95 -22.04 -2.81
C PHE A 64 12.58 -21.43 -3.17
N ALA A 65 12.13 -20.43 -2.43
CA ALA A 65 10.88 -19.72 -2.72
C ALA A 65 11.02 -18.90 -4.03
N PRO A 66 10.03 -18.96 -4.92
CA PRO A 66 10.04 -18.19 -6.15
C PRO A 66 9.71 -16.72 -5.85
N PRO A 67 10.34 -15.76 -6.54
CA PRO A 67 10.10 -14.35 -6.30
C PRO A 67 8.70 -13.95 -6.76
N GLN A 68 7.93 -13.34 -5.86
CA GLN A 68 6.58 -12.87 -6.13
C GLN A 68 6.46 -11.39 -5.75
N PHE A 69 5.80 -10.63 -6.60
CA PHE A 69 5.52 -9.22 -6.35
C PHE A 69 4.15 -9.07 -5.73
N HIS A 70 4.08 -8.47 -4.55
CA HIS A 70 2.82 -8.15 -3.89
C HIS A 70 2.79 -6.68 -3.49
N TYR A 71 1.60 -6.10 -3.43
CA TYR A 71 1.45 -4.71 -3.00
C TYR A 71 1.60 -4.54 -1.47
N CYS A 72 1.48 -5.63 -0.73
CA CYS A 72 1.66 -5.73 0.71
C CYS A 72 2.41 -7.03 1.00
N GLY A 73 3.35 -6.97 1.94
CA GLY A 73 4.06 -8.14 2.46
C GLY A 73 4.06 -8.11 3.99
N ASP A 74 4.51 -9.20 4.59
CA ASP A 74 4.72 -9.29 6.04
C ASP A 74 6.07 -9.97 6.36
N ASP A 75 6.47 -9.94 7.63
CA ASP A 75 7.76 -10.48 8.07
C ASP A 75 7.86 -12.01 7.92
N SER A 76 6.77 -12.71 7.60
CA SER A 76 6.72 -14.17 7.41
C SER A 76 6.73 -14.61 5.95
N THR A 77 6.66 -13.66 5.02
CA THR A 77 6.68 -13.90 3.57
C THR A 77 7.93 -13.29 2.92
N TYR A 78 8.23 -13.75 1.70
CA TYR A 78 9.35 -13.23 0.89
C TYR A 78 8.84 -12.36 -0.26
N ASP A 79 7.84 -11.53 0.03
CA ASP A 79 7.20 -10.69 -0.97
C ASP A 79 8.10 -9.54 -1.39
N ILE A 80 8.26 -9.35 -2.70
CA ILE A 80 8.91 -8.16 -3.25
C ILE A 80 7.83 -7.08 -3.35
N VAL A 81 7.87 -6.11 -2.43
CA VAL A 81 6.82 -5.09 -2.35
C VAL A 81 6.98 -4.04 -3.44
N PHE A 82 5.87 -3.68 -4.08
CA PHE A 82 5.84 -2.65 -5.12
C PHE A 82 4.71 -1.64 -4.86
N PRO A 83 4.85 -0.38 -5.33
CA PRO A 83 3.79 0.60 -5.22
C PRO A 83 2.56 0.13 -5.99
N ASP A 84 1.42 0.06 -5.30
CA ASP A 84 0.19 -0.42 -5.91
C ASP A 84 -0.34 0.51 -7.01
N TRP A 85 -1.31 0.01 -7.75
CA TRP A 85 -1.97 0.71 -8.86
C TRP A 85 -2.64 2.02 -8.41
N SER A 86 -3.03 2.14 -7.14
CA SER A 86 -3.73 3.32 -6.62
C SER A 86 -2.87 4.58 -6.66
N PHE A 87 -1.53 4.44 -6.77
CA PHE A 87 -0.64 5.58 -6.97
C PHE A 87 -0.97 6.35 -8.26
N TRP A 88 -1.36 5.63 -9.32
CA TRP A 88 -1.81 6.21 -10.59
C TRP A 88 -3.31 6.52 -10.61
N GLY A 89 -3.99 6.29 -9.50
CA GLY A 89 -5.42 6.52 -9.35
C GLY A 89 -6.25 5.26 -9.63
N TRP A 90 -7.48 5.29 -9.13
CA TRP A 90 -8.46 4.24 -9.35
C TRP A 90 -9.84 4.88 -9.53
N PRO A 91 -10.13 5.43 -10.74
CA PRO A 91 -11.35 6.17 -11.03
C PRO A 91 -12.65 5.41 -10.68
N GLU A 92 -12.63 4.09 -10.80
CA GLU A 92 -13.72 3.12 -10.58
C GLU A 92 -14.21 3.12 -9.14
N ILE A 93 -13.33 3.43 -8.19
CA ILE A 93 -13.67 3.59 -6.78
C ILE A 93 -13.41 5.02 -6.28
N ASN A 94 -13.37 5.97 -7.22
CA ASN A 94 -13.20 7.39 -6.97
C ASN A 94 -11.92 7.74 -6.18
N ILE A 95 -10.83 7.01 -6.47
CA ILE A 95 -9.49 7.35 -5.98
C ILE A 95 -8.80 8.17 -7.07
N LYS A 96 -8.43 9.40 -6.76
CA LYS A 96 -7.63 10.25 -7.64
C LYS A 96 -6.18 9.75 -7.69
N PRO A 97 -5.44 10.00 -8.78
CA PRO A 97 -3.99 9.79 -8.80
C PRO A 97 -3.31 10.50 -7.63
N TRP A 98 -2.19 9.96 -7.15
CA TRP A 98 -1.56 10.42 -5.92
C TRP A 98 -1.22 11.92 -5.92
N VAL A 99 -0.68 12.44 -7.03
CA VAL A 99 -0.25 13.85 -7.11
C VAL A 99 -1.40 14.85 -6.92
N PRO A 100 -2.51 14.78 -7.68
CA PRO A 100 -3.66 15.66 -7.44
C PRO A 100 -4.32 15.40 -6.08
N LEU A 101 -4.40 14.13 -5.64
CA LEU A 101 -4.96 13.81 -4.33
C LEU A 101 -4.16 14.44 -3.17
N LEU A 102 -2.82 14.42 -3.27
CA LEU A 102 -1.92 15.05 -2.31
C LEU A 102 -2.13 16.58 -2.25
N LYS A 103 -2.41 17.21 -3.40
CA LYS A 103 -2.76 18.63 -3.46
C LYS A 103 -4.06 18.90 -2.69
N ASP A 104 -5.11 18.13 -2.97
CA ASP A 104 -6.40 18.25 -2.27
C ASP A 104 -6.24 18.06 -0.75
N PHE A 105 -5.40 17.11 -0.31
CA PHE A 105 -5.11 16.90 1.11
C PHE A 105 -4.37 18.08 1.74
N LYS A 106 -3.40 18.67 1.04
CA LYS A 106 -2.68 19.85 1.54
C LYS A 106 -3.64 21.02 1.71
N GLU A 107 -4.47 21.29 0.70
CA GLU A 107 -5.48 22.35 0.76
C GLU A 107 -6.50 22.09 1.87
N GLY A 108 -7.01 20.86 1.99
CA GLY A 108 -7.95 20.48 3.06
C GLY A 108 -7.36 20.57 4.46
N ASN A 109 -6.06 20.28 4.64
CA ASN A 109 -5.38 20.42 5.93
C ASN A 109 -5.21 21.89 6.37
N LEU A 110 -5.16 22.83 5.42
CA LEU A 110 -5.10 24.27 5.72
C LEU A 110 -6.45 24.83 6.17
N VAL A 111 -7.57 24.21 5.77
CA VAL A 111 -8.92 24.67 6.12
C VAL A 111 -9.21 24.55 7.62
N LYS A 112 -8.68 23.51 8.27
CA LYS A 112 -8.97 23.21 9.68
C LYS A 112 -7.72 22.84 10.46
N ASN A 113 -7.30 23.76 11.33
CA ASN A 113 -6.24 23.55 12.30
C ASN A 113 -6.52 22.34 13.20
N TRP A 114 -5.46 21.67 13.65
CA TRP A 114 -5.58 20.48 14.48
C TRP A 114 -6.47 20.69 15.72
N THR A 115 -6.27 21.79 16.44
CA THR A 115 -6.99 22.09 17.69
C THR A 115 -8.47 22.41 17.50
N SER A 116 -8.90 22.77 16.28
CA SER A 116 -10.30 23.03 15.98
C SER A 116 -11.03 21.80 15.42
N ARG A 117 -10.33 20.69 15.18
CA ARG A 117 -10.93 19.42 14.75
C ARG A 117 -11.83 18.87 15.85
N GLU A 118 -12.96 18.31 15.43
CA GLU A 118 -13.87 17.68 16.37
C GLU A 118 -13.21 16.41 16.92
N PRO A 119 -13.25 16.18 18.24
CA PRO A 119 -12.50 15.10 18.89
C PRO A 119 -13.21 13.75 18.76
N TYR A 120 -13.80 13.45 17.60
CA TYR A 120 -14.36 12.15 17.30
C TYR A 120 -13.41 11.31 16.45
N ALA A 121 -13.33 10.01 16.74
CA ALA A 121 -12.74 9.06 15.83
C ALA A 121 -13.70 8.84 14.64
N PHE A 122 -13.18 8.88 13.42
CA PHE A 122 -13.98 8.77 12.20
C PHE A 122 -13.53 7.60 11.34
N TRP A 123 -14.49 6.83 10.84
CA TRP A 123 -14.22 5.80 9.85
C TRP A 123 -15.34 5.72 8.81
N LYS A 124 -14.97 5.52 7.54
CA LYS A 124 -15.90 5.30 6.43
C LYS A 124 -15.41 4.16 5.54
N GLY A 125 -16.21 3.13 5.29
CA GLY A 125 -15.78 1.99 4.48
C GLY A 125 -16.65 0.74 4.53
N ASN A 126 -16.09 -0.40 4.10
CA ASN A 126 -16.67 -1.73 4.27
C ASN A 126 -16.37 -2.33 5.66
N VAL A 127 -17.42 -2.48 6.50
CA VAL A 127 -17.34 -2.96 7.90
C VAL A 127 -17.40 -4.47 8.03
N TYR A 128 -17.67 -5.21 6.95
CA TYR A 128 -17.98 -6.63 7.00
C TYR A 128 -16.75 -7.54 6.84
N ILE A 129 -15.56 -6.94 6.64
CA ILE A 129 -14.32 -7.65 6.34
C ILE A 129 -13.33 -7.53 7.50
N GLY A 130 -12.69 -8.65 7.84
CA GLY A 130 -11.57 -8.71 8.78
C GLY A 130 -11.91 -8.16 10.18
N PRO A 131 -10.93 -7.56 10.87
CA PRO A 131 -11.12 -6.99 12.21
C PRO A 131 -12.15 -5.85 12.29
N ARG A 132 -12.58 -5.29 11.14
CA ARG A 132 -13.50 -4.14 11.07
C ARG A 132 -14.93 -4.48 11.51
N ARG A 133 -15.25 -5.77 11.64
CA ARG A 133 -16.51 -6.23 12.22
C ARG A 133 -16.66 -5.79 13.68
N GLU A 134 -15.55 -5.73 14.42
CA GLU A 134 -15.52 -5.24 15.79
C GLU A 134 -15.71 -3.73 15.84
N LEU A 135 -15.11 -2.99 14.89
CA LEU A 135 -15.31 -1.55 14.77
C LEU A 135 -16.80 -1.20 14.62
N LYS A 136 -17.58 -1.98 13.86
CA LYS A 136 -19.03 -1.77 13.73
C LYS A 136 -19.77 -1.75 15.08
N LYS A 137 -19.28 -2.47 16.10
CA LYS A 137 -19.88 -2.52 17.45
C LYS A 137 -19.68 -1.19 18.21
N CYS A 138 -18.67 -0.40 17.83
CA CYS A 138 -18.30 0.88 18.43
C CYS A 138 -19.21 2.06 18.05
N ASN A 139 -20.26 1.86 17.26
CA ASN A 139 -21.10 2.94 16.73
C ASN A 139 -22.12 3.45 17.78
N SER A 140 -21.62 3.91 18.94
CA SER A 140 -22.39 4.57 20.01
C SER A 140 -21.88 6.00 20.18
N THR A 141 -22.77 6.98 20.07
CA THR A 141 -22.47 8.40 20.29
C THR A 141 -22.23 8.73 21.77
N ASN A 142 -22.68 7.89 22.69
CA ASN A 142 -22.67 8.20 24.13
C ASN A 142 -21.42 7.73 24.85
N ASP A 143 -20.66 6.78 24.28
CA ASP A 143 -19.55 6.15 25.01
C ASP A 143 -18.17 6.54 24.46
N TRP A 144 -17.98 6.59 23.13
CA TRP A 144 -16.62 6.57 22.53
C TRP A 144 -16.30 7.71 21.56
N ASN A 145 -17.19 8.68 21.35
CA ASN A 145 -17.03 9.74 20.33
C ASN A 145 -16.57 9.13 18.98
N VAL A 146 -17.24 8.10 18.48
CA VAL A 146 -16.88 7.42 17.22
C VAL A 146 -18.01 7.57 16.19
N VAL A 147 -17.65 7.91 14.96
CA VAL A 147 -18.57 7.99 13.82
C VAL A 147 -18.18 6.96 12.76
N ILE A 148 -19.07 6.01 12.47
CA ILE A 148 -18.84 4.91 11.51
C ILE A 148 -19.84 4.99 10.35
N VAL A 149 -19.33 5.27 9.15
CA VAL A 149 -20.14 5.40 7.92
C VAL A 149 -19.91 4.19 7.01
N LYS A 150 -20.96 3.42 6.71
CA LYS A 150 -20.86 2.21 5.86
C LYS A 150 -20.89 2.59 4.37
N GLN A 151 -20.02 2.02 3.55
CA GLN A 151 -20.08 2.14 2.09
C GLN A 151 -21.13 1.17 1.48
N PRO A 152 -21.91 1.59 0.47
CA PRO A 152 -22.77 0.70 -0.31
C PRO A 152 -21.95 -0.19 -1.28
N ASN A 153 -22.49 -1.36 -1.65
CA ASN A 153 -21.84 -2.33 -2.55
C ASN A 153 -21.83 -1.84 -4.02
N GLY A 154 -20.73 -2.07 -4.75
CA GLY A 154 -20.60 -1.84 -6.20
C GLY A 154 -20.33 -3.14 -6.98
N LEU A 155 -20.77 -3.22 -8.24
CA LEU A 155 -20.61 -4.40 -9.11
C LEU A 155 -19.21 -4.43 -9.74
N GLU A 156 -18.43 -5.47 -9.42
CA GLU A 156 -16.96 -5.49 -9.54
C GLU A 156 -16.41 -6.02 -10.88
N ALA A 157 -17.17 -6.82 -11.62
CA ALA A 157 -16.64 -7.62 -12.74
C ALA A 157 -16.64 -6.90 -14.11
N THR A 158 -17.58 -5.98 -14.35
CA THR A 158 -17.71 -5.28 -15.65
C THR A 158 -16.64 -4.20 -15.81
N PHE A 159 -16.34 -3.48 -14.73
CA PHE A 159 -15.33 -2.42 -14.71
C PHE A 159 -13.91 -2.94 -14.97
N LYS A 160 -13.56 -4.13 -14.46
CA LYS A 160 -12.22 -4.74 -14.63
C LYS A 160 -11.82 -5.01 -16.08
N LYS A 161 -12.79 -5.13 -17.00
CA LYS A 161 -12.52 -5.33 -18.44
C LYS A 161 -12.40 -4.03 -19.22
N GLU A 162 -12.98 -2.95 -18.73
CA GLU A 162 -13.13 -1.69 -19.50
C GLU A 162 -12.03 -0.67 -19.20
N THR A 163 -11.13 -0.92 -18.24
CA THR A 163 -10.25 0.11 -17.67
C THR A 163 -8.75 -0.23 -17.60
N MET A 164 -8.29 -1.10 -18.51
CA MET A 164 -6.85 -1.36 -18.68
C MET A 164 -6.06 -0.06 -18.98
N VAL A 165 -4.94 0.14 -18.29
CA VAL A 165 -4.03 1.29 -18.42
C VAL A 165 -3.01 1.05 -19.53
N ASN A 166 -2.69 2.09 -20.33
CA ASN A 166 -1.89 2.00 -21.55
C ASN A 166 -0.40 2.38 -21.42
N GLY A 167 0.18 2.49 -20.22
CA GLY A 167 1.64 2.65 -20.14
C GLY A 167 2.21 3.12 -18.80
N PRO A 168 3.52 2.94 -18.59
CA PRO A 168 4.23 3.32 -17.38
C PRO A 168 4.62 4.81 -17.33
N SER A 169 5.15 5.23 -16.18
CA SER A 169 5.66 6.59 -15.91
C SER A 169 6.81 7.00 -16.85
N GLU A 170 6.81 8.26 -17.30
CA GLU A 170 7.77 8.84 -18.26
C GLU A 170 9.01 9.51 -17.61
N HIS A 171 9.37 9.19 -16.37
CA HIS A 171 10.58 9.74 -15.73
C HIS A 171 11.77 8.78 -15.78
N GLY A 172 12.92 9.30 -16.19
CA GLY A 172 14.18 8.56 -16.21
C GLY A 172 14.64 8.13 -14.81
N PRO A 173 15.37 7.01 -14.68
CA PRO A 173 15.65 6.38 -13.38
C PRO A 173 16.63 7.22 -12.54
N CYS A 174 16.31 7.38 -11.25
CA CYS A 174 17.26 7.85 -10.23
C CYS A 174 18.24 6.72 -9.86
N LYS A 175 19.39 7.06 -9.27
CA LYS A 175 20.35 6.06 -8.77
C LYS A 175 19.86 5.49 -7.44
N LEU A 176 19.77 4.17 -7.34
CA LEU A 176 19.40 3.52 -6.07
C LEU A 176 20.47 3.80 -4.99
N PRO A 177 20.05 4.15 -3.76
CA PRO A 177 20.96 4.22 -2.63
C PRO A 177 21.58 2.84 -2.30
N PRO A 178 22.76 2.80 -1.65
CA PRO A 178 23.36 1.55 -1.20
C PRO A 178 22.50 0.88 -0.11
N PRO A 179 22.64 -0.43 0.12
CA PRO A 179 21.94 -1.13 1.20
C PRO A 179 22.26 -0.52 2.58
N TYR A 180 21.40 -0.79 3.56
CA TYR A 180 21.71 -0.47 4.95
C TYR A 180 22.91 -1.27 5.42
N ASP A 181 23.78 -0.67 6.25
CA ASP A 181 24.77 -1.45 6.99
C ASP A 181 24.07 -2.27 8.09
N SER A 182 24.71 -3.36 8.52
CA SER A 182 24.12 -4.32 9.46
C SER A 182 23.64 -3.67 10.75
N ASN A 183 24.40 -2.71 11.30
CA ASN A 183 24.07 -2.07 12.58
C ASN A 183 22.84 -1.16 12.42
N THR A 184 22.78 -0.39 11.33
CA THR A 184 21.62 0.46 11.04
C THR A 184 20.37 -0.39 10.81
N LEU A 185 20.49 -1.49 10.07
CA LEU A 185 19.36 -2.40 9.83
C LEU A 185 18.85 -3.03 11.13
N GLU A 186 19.76 -3.56 11.96
CA GLU A 186 19.41 -4.13 13.27
C GLU A 186 18.73 -3.10 14.18
N ALA A 187 19.21 -1.86 14.21
CA ALA A 187 18.60 -0.79 14.98
C ALA A 187 17.18 -0.45 14.49
N ILE A 188 16.94 -0.47 13.18
CA ILE A 188 15.61 -0.28 12.60
C ILE A 188 14.69 -1.44 12.99
N LEU A 189 15.16 -2.68 12.89
CA LEU A 189 14.37 -3.86 13.22
C LEU A 189 14.00 -3.92 14.71
N ASP A 190 14.96 -3.63 15.61
CA ASP A 190 14.71 -3.55 17.05
C ASP A 190 13.70 -2.45 17.39
N ARG A 191 13.86 -1.26 16.79
CA ARG A 191 12.89 -0.17 16.94
C ARG A 191 11.49 -0.59 16.48
N ASN A 192 11.38 -1.24 15.33
CA ASN A 192 10.11 -1.71 14.79
C ASN A 192 9.48 -2.78 15.69
N ALA A 193 10.27 -3.71 16.22
CA ALA A 193 9.80 -4.73 17.16
C ALA A 193 9.24 -4.11 18.45
N LYS A 194 9.93 -3.11 19.01
CA LYS A 194 9.45 -2.36 20.19
C LYS A 194 8.14 -1.63 19.91
N ILE A 195 8.02 -0.98 18.74
CA ILE A 195 6.77 -0.32 18.34
C ILE A 195 5.63 -1.35 18.19
N LYS A 196 5.88 -2.48 17.51
CA LYS A 196 4.90 -3.56 17.36
C LYS A 196 4.43 -4.08 18.73
N GLN A 197 5.34 -4.26 19.69
CA GLN A 197 4.99 -4.64 21.07
C GLN A 197 4.08 -3.62 21.74
N VAL A 198 4.37 -2.31 21.64
CA VAL A 198 3.52 -1.25 22.20
C VAL A 198 2.12 -1.27 21.60
N VAL A 199 2.01 -1.43 20.28
CA VAL A 199 0.71 -1.52 19.60
C VAL A 199 -0.07 -2.75 20.07
N GLU A 200 0.57 -3.90 20.22
CA GLU A 200 -0.08 -5.12 20.71
C GLU A 200 -0.44 -5.04 22.19
N MET A 201 0.33 -4.32 23.02
CA MET A 201 -0.06 -4.01 24.39
C MET A 201 -1.33 -3.16 24.41
N TRP A 202 -1.38 -2.06 23.66
CA TRP A 202 -2.59 -1.21 23.56
C TRP A 202 -3.79 -2.01 23.06
N ARG A 203 -3.59 -2.91 22.11
CA ARG A 203 -4.65 -3.82 21.65
C ARG A 203 -5.22 -4.69 22.76
N ARG A 204 -4.38 -5.17 23.68
CA ARG A 204 -4.77 -6.03 24.83
C ARG A 204 -5.32 -5.24 26.01
N GLU A 205 -4.86 -4.00 26.19
CA GLU A 205 -5.29 -3.10 27.27
C GLU A 205 -6.66 -2.47 27.03
N VAL A 206 -7.26 -2.60 25.85
CA VAL A 206 -8.70 -2.33 25.64
C VAL A 206 -9.48 -3.41 26.41
N PRO A 207 -9.99 -3.14 27.63
CA PRO A 207 -10.54 -4.17 28.48
C PRO A 207 -11.90 -4.58 27.92
N ASN A 208 -12.16 -5.89 27.92
CA ASN A 208 -13.46 -6.57 27.87
C ASN A 208 -14.67 -5.70 27.49
N LEU A 209 -15.07 -5.83 26.22
CA LEU A 209 -16.43 -5.58 25.72
C LEU A 209 -17.47 -6.14 26.72
N PRO A 210 -18.37 -5.31 27.30
CA PRO A 210 -19.71 -5.77 27.61
C PRO A 210 -20.48 -6.12 26.33
#